data_AF-A0A379S359-F1
#
_entry.id   AF-A0A379S359-F1
#
_cell.length_a   1.000
_cell.length_b   1.000
_cell.length_c   1.000
_cell.angle_alpha   90.00
_cell.angle_beta   90.00
_cell.angle_gamma   90.00
#
_symmetry.space_group_name_H-M   'P 1'
#
loop_
_entity.id
_entity.type
_entity.pdbx_description
1 polymer ?
#
loop_
_entity_poly.entity_id
_entity_poly.type
_entity_poly.pdbx_seq_one_letter_code
_entity_poly.pdbx_strand_id
1 'polypeptide(L)' 'MEIINPPPMHEDLIQAAENKRQRLLSRADWRTDLMLGETSDANRNKRSAWLANKNEVKLVDITTTPDNIIWPAPPEG' A
#
# COMPACT_ATOMS: atom_id res chain seq x y z
N MET A 1 -0.25 37.81 8.22
CA MET A 1 0.95 36.96 8.18
C MET A 1 0.52 35.64 7.57
N GLU A 2 0.77 35.44 6.28
CA GLU A 2 0.63 34.10 5.69
C GLU A 2 1.84 33.29 6.12
N ILE A 3 1.60 32.24 6.89
CA ILE A 3 2.64 31.28 7.24
C ILE A 3 2.90 30.50 5.95
N ILE A 4 3.94 30.90 5.22
CA ILE A 4 4.41 30.19 4.03
C ILE A 4 5.03 28.88 4.55
N ASN A 5 4.22 27.83 4.64
CA ASN A 5 4.77 26.50 4.89
C ASN A 5 5.68 26.18 3.69
N PRO A 6 6.99 25.92 3.89
CA PRO A 6 7.83 25.55 2.78
C PRO A 6 7.23 24.31 2.11
N PRO A 7 7.29 24.22 0.76
CA PRO A 7 6.87 23.00 0.09
C PRO A 7 7.57 21.81 0.76
N PRO A 8 6.86 20.71 1.02
CA PRO A 8 7.44 19.54 1.67
C PRO A 8 8.71 19.16 0.94
N MET A 9 9.78 18.94 1.71
CA MET A 9 11.06 18.57 1.13
C MET A 9 10.88 17.21 0.44
N HIS A 10 11.66 16.93 -0.60
CA HIS A 10 11.59 15.66 -1.32
C HIS A 10 11.61 14.43 -0.38
N GLU A 11 12.36 14.52 0.72
CA GLU A 11 12.42 13.51 1.78
C GLU A 11 11.10 13.38 2.57
N ASP A 12 10.39 14.47 2.83
CA ASP A 12 9.07 14.46 3.49
C ASP A 12 8.03 13.74 2.61
N LEU A 13 8.10 13.95 1.29
CA LEU A 13 7.23 13.28 0.32
C LEU A 13 7.53 11.78 0.27
N ILE A 14 8.81 11.39 0.28
CA ILE A 14 9.21 9.97 0.39
C ILE A 14 8.69 9.37 1.70
N GLN A 15 8.83 10.07 2.82
CA GLN A 15 8.37 9.55 4.12
C GLN A 15 6.84 9.41 4.16
N ALA A 16 6.10 10.35 3.58
CA ALA A 16 4.65 10.24 3.44
C ALA A 16 4.23 9.06 2.55
N ALA A 17 4.94 8.86 1.45
CA ALA A 17 4.76 7.72 0.55
C ALA A 17 5.02 6.39 1.24
N GLU A 18 6.13 6.27 1.99
CA GLU A 18 6.46 5.07 2.75
C GLU A 18 5.43 4.80 3.85
N ASN A 19 4.97 5.84 4.57
CA ASN A 19 3.90 5.70 5.55
C ASN A 19 2.61 5.14 4.93
N LYS A 20 2.28 5.57 3.71
CA LYS A 20 1.12 5.03 2.96
C LYS A 20 1.37 3.58 2.53
N ARG A 21 2.56 3.25 2.05
CA ARG A 21 2.97 1.89 1.72
C ARG A 21 2.79 0.94 2.90
N GLN A 22 3.28 1.32 4.09
CA GLN A 22 3.15 0.52 5.30
C GLN A 22 1.69 0.26 5.69
N ARG A 23 0.82 1.27 5.56
CA ARG A 23 -0.64 1.10 5.79
C ARG A 23 -1.27 0.11 4.79
N LEU A 24 -0.88 0.18 3.52
CA LEU A 24 -1.38 -0.75 2.48
C LEU A 24 -0.90 -2.18 2.75
N LEU A 25 0.37 -2.36 3.11
CA LEU A 25 0.94 -3.66 3.45
C LEU A 25 0.27 -4.27 4.70
N SER A 26 0.07 -3.46 5.74
CA SER A 26 -0.63 -3.91 6.96
C SER A 26 -2.07 -4.33 6.67
N ARG A 27 -2.79 -3.60 5.81
CA ARG A 27 -4.14 -3.98 5.37
C ARG A 27 -4.15 -5.30 4.59
N ALA A 28 -3.19 -5.49 3.70
CA ALA A 28 -3.06 -6.73 2.93
C ALA A 28 -2.79 -7.92 3.87
N ASP A 29 -1.91 -7.76 4.85
CA ASP A 29 -1.57 -8.78 5.84
C ASP A 29 -2.78 -9.16 6.71
N TRP A 30 -3.49 -8.16 7.24
CA TRP A 30 -4.75 -8.37 7.94
C TRP A 30 -5.76 -9.16 7.10
N ARG A 31 -5.90 -8.82 5.80
CA ARG A 31 -6.84 -9.52 4.91
C ARG A 31 -6.41 -10.95 4.64
N THR A 32 -5.12 -11.21 4.43
CA THR A 32 -4.64 -12.59 4.25
C THR A 32 -4.82 -13.41 5.52
N ASP A 33 -4.62 -12.82 6.70
CA ASP A 33 -4.76 -13.51 7.99
C ASP A 33 -6.21 -13.89 8.31
N LEU A 34 -7.18 -12.99 8.08
CA LEU A 34 -8.60 -13.31 8.20
C LEU A 34 -9.00 -14.51 7.33
N MET A 35 -8.42 -14.60 6.14
CA MET A 35 -8.69 -15.67 5.21
C MET A 35 -8.02 -17.00 5.61
N LEU A 36 -6.98 -16.99 6.47
CA LEU A 36 -6.41 -18.23 7.01
C LEU A 36 -7.43 -19.03 7.84
N GLY A 37 -8.44 -18.38 8.42
CA GLY A 37 -9.52 -19.04 9.16
C GLY A 37 -10.50 -19.84 8.31
N GLU A 38 -10.54 -19.64 6.99
CA GLU A 38 -11.49 -20.30 6.09
C GLU A 38 -10.76 -21.04 4.94
N THR A 39 -11.02 -22.34 4.77
CA THR A 39 -10.38 -23.21 3.77
C THR A 39 -11.18 -23.37 2.47
N SER A 40 -12.08 -22.44 2.17
CA SER A 40 -12.80 -22.42 0.89
C SER A 40 -11.87 -22.07 -0.29
N ASP A 41 -12.09 -22.67 -1.46
CA ASP A 41 -11.37 -22.35 -2.69
C ASP A 41 -11.58 -20.89 -3.13
N ALA A 42 -12.76 -20.32 -2.88
CA ALA A 42 -13.03 -18.90 -3.11
C ALA A 42 -12.06 -18.02 -2.29
N ASN A 43 -11.77 -18.46 -1.08
CA ASN A 43 -10.90 -17.76 -0.15
C ASN A 43 -9.40 -17.97 -0.47
N ARG A 44 -9.05 -19.10 -1.09
CA ARG A 44 -7.71 -19.31 -1.67
C ARG A 44 -7.45 -18.31 -2.81
N ASN A 45 -8.40 -18.14 -3.72
CA ASN A 45 -8.27 -17.19 -4.83
C ASN A 45 -8.16 -15.74 -4.34
N LYS A 46 -8.99 -15.35 -3.37
CA LYS A 46 -8.90 -14.03 -2.73
C LYS A 46 -7.55 -13.81 -2.04
N ARG A 47 -7.02 -14.80 -1.31
CA ARG A 47 -5.68 -14.72 -0.68
C ARG A 47 -4.58 -14.50 -1.71
N SER A 48 -4.58 -15.26 -2.81
CA SER A 48 -3.60 -15.10 -3.87
C SER A 48 -3.63 -13.69 -4.47
N ALA A 49 -4.82 -13.11 -4.66
CA ALA A 49 -4.96 -11.73 -5.14
C ALA A 49 -4.39 -10.70 -4.15
N TRP A 50 -4.63 -10.88 -2.84
CA TRP A 50 -4.05 -10.01 -1.81
C TRP A 50 -2.52 -10.11 -1.73
N LEU A 51 -1.95 -11.31 -1.89
CA LEU A 51 -0.49 -11.50 -1.96
C LEU A 51 0.13 -10.83 -3.18
N ALA A 52 -0.53 -10.90 -4.34
CA ALA A 52 -0.11 -10.21 -5.55
C ALA A 52 -0.11 -8.69 -5.35
N ASN A 53 -1.21 -8.13 -4.84
CA ASN A 53 -1.31 -6.70 -4.52
C ASN A 53 -0.23 -6.25 -3.52
N LYS A 54 0.04 -7.05 -2.48
CA LYS A 54 1.12 -6.77 -1.51
C LYS A 54 2.48 -6.66 -2.20
N ASN A 55 2.76 -7.55 -3.15
CA ASN A 55 4.02 -7.51 -3.90
C ASN A 55 4.08 -6.32 -4.83
N GLU A 56 3.00 -5.97 -5.53
CA GLU A 56 2.92 -4.77 -6.36
C GLU A 56 3.17 -3.51 -5.53
N VAL A 57 2.56 -3.37 -4.34
CA VAL A 57 2.78 -2.24 -3.42
C VAL A 57 4.25 -2.15 -2.97
N LYS A 58 4.95 -3.28 -2.84
CA LYS A 58 6.39 -3.30 -2.55
C LYS A 58 7.25 -2.88 -3.75
N LEU A 59 6.78 -3.06 -4.97
CA LEU A 59 7.55 -2.72 -6.17
C LEU A 59 7.37 -1.26 -6.61
N VAL A 60 6.38 -0.56 -6.05
CA VAL A 60 6.19 0.88 -6.28
C VAL A 60 7.46 1.63 -5.86
N ASP A 61 8.05 2.33 -6.83
CA ASP A 61 9.14 3.27 -6.58
C ASP A 61 8.57 4.54 -5.96
N ILE A 62 9.00 4.83 -4.74
CA ILE A 62 8.59 5.99 -3.97
C ILE A 62 9.64 7.10 -3.97
N THR A 63 10.81 6.90 -4.58
CA THR A 63 11.93 7.85 -4.49
C THR A 63 12.10 8.70 -5.74
N THR A 64 11.67 8.21 -6.91
CA THR A 64 11.82 8.92 -8.19
C THR A 64 10.75 10.01 -8.40
N THR A 65 9.50 9.75 -8.03
CA THR A 65 8.36 10.70 -8.14
C THR A 65 7.42 10.54 -6.95
N PRO A 66 7.85 10.96 -5.74
CA PRO A 66 7.10 10.74 -4.50
C PRO A 66 5.78 11.50 -4.41
N ASP A 67 5.60 12.54 -5.23
CA ASP A 67 4.44 13.41 -5.32
C ASP A 67 3.27 12.81 -6.12
N ASN A 68 3.55 11.91 -7.08
CA ASN A 68 2.53 11.32 -7.96
C ASN A 68 2.61 9.79 -8.03
N ILE A 69 2.53 9.15 -6.87
CA ILE A 69 2.57 7.69 -6.78
C ILE A 69 1.19 7.08 -7.05
N ILE A 70 1.13 6.24 -8.08
CA ILE A 70 -0.02 5.39 -8.36
C ILE A 70 0.10 4.09 -7.56
N TRP A 71 -0.82 3.90 -6.62
CA TRP A 71 -0.86 2.70 -5.80
C TRP A 71 -1.69 1.60 -6.46
N PRO A 72 -1.26 0.32 -6.38
CA PRO A 72 -2.04 -0.80 -6.88
C PRO A 72 -3.42 -0.85 -6.23
N ALA A 73 -4.45 -1.08 -7.05
CA ALA A 73 -5.81 -1.19 -6.55
C ALA A 73 -5.94 -2.45 -5.67
N PRO A 74 -6.48 -2.34 -4.45
CA PRO A 74 -6.71 -3.52 -3.63
C PRO A 74 -7.75 -4.43 -4.30
N PRO A 75 -7.58 -5.75 -4.22
CA PRO A 75 -8.56 -6.70 -4.75
C PRO A 75 -9.87 -6.61 -3.94
N GLU A 76 -10.97 -7.05 -4.56
CA GLU A 76 -12.28 -7.08 -3.90
C GLU A 76 -12.27 -8.00 -2.67
N GLY A 77 -12.88 -7.49 -1.59
CA GLY A 77 -12.94 -8.15 -0.27
C GLY A 77 -13.93 -9.30 -0.22
#